data_AF-A0A6C0LEP1-F1
#
_entry.id   AF-A0A6C0LEP1-F1
#
_cell.length_a   1.000
_cell.length_b   1.000
_cell.length_c   1.000
_cell.angle_alpha   90.00
_cell.angle_beta   90.00
_cell.angle_gamma   90.00
#
_symmetry.space_group_name_H-M   'P 1'
#
loop_
_entity.id
_entity.type
_entity.pdbx_description
1 polymer ?
#
loop_
_entity_poly.entity_id
_entity_poly.type
_entity_poly.pdbx_seq_one_letter_code
_entity_poly.pdbx_strand_id
1 'polypeptide(L)'
;MASTRSINTQGNYYLEQREFKQSENYTLYEHSQYGSAYSTNLPGNGLNPAQIPWNQLSNNAVEIESFLFGINSTNLVKQAPPLVAKLKYLDSVNIFNKEPTLMPEPLVVLKSQRPFPCP
;
A
#
# COMPACT_ATOMS: atom_id res chain seq x y z
N MET A 1 -9.22 -55.59 5.08
CA MET A 1 -9.25 -54.41 5.97
C MET A 1 -10.53 -53.63 5.68
N ALA A 2 -11.58 -53.83 6.48
CA ALA A 2 -12.83 -53.09 6.34
C ALA A 2 -12.81 -51.91 7.33
N SER A 3 -12.86 -50.68 6.82
CA SER A 3 -12.96 -49.49 7.67
C SER A 3 -14.37 -49.42 8.26
N THR A 4 -14.52 -49.74 9.55
CA THR A 4 -15.80 -49.74 10.27
C THR A 4 -16.18 -48.36 10.82
N ARG A 5 -15.39 -47.32 10.51
CA ARG A 5 -15.60 -45.95 11.00
C ARG A 5 -16.44 -45.16 10.00
N SER A 6 -17.45 -44.47 10.51
CA SER A 6 -18.37 -43.62 9.71
C SER A 6 -17.65 -42.48 8.97
N ILE A 7 -16.41 -42.17 9.32
CA ILE A 7 -15.59 -41.10 8.71
C ILE A 7 -15.47 -41.20 7.18
N ASN A 8 -15.53 -42.41 6.61
CA ASN A 8 -15.47 -42.61 5.16
C ASN A 8 -16.85 -42.63 4.48
N THR A 9 -17.92 -42.27 5.20
CA THR A 9 -19.24 -42.12 4.59
C THR A 9 -19.26 -40.87 3.71
N GLN A 10 -20.04 -40.93 2.64
CA GLN A 10 -20.19 -39.82 1.71
C GLN A 10 -20.59 -38.52 2.41
N GLY A 11 -21.46 -38.61 3.44
CA GLY A 11 -21.86 -37.46 4.24
C GLY A 11 -20.71 -36.81 5.01
N ASN A 12 -19.87 -37.60 5.67
CA ASN A 12 -18.72 -37.07 6.42
C ASN A 12 -17.65 -36.49 5.50
N TYR A 13 -17.37 -37.13 4.37
CA TYR A 13 -16.46 -36.57 3.37
C TYR A 13 -16.95 -35.22 2.84
N TYR A 14 -18.25 -35.06 2.57
CA TYR A 14 -18.80 -33.75 2.17
C TYR A 14 -18.67 -32.68 3.25
N LEU A 15 -18.80 -33.06 4.53
CA LEU A 15 -18.61 -32.14 5.65
C LEU A 15 -17.15 -31.69 5.76
N GLU A 16 -16.20 -32.61 5.66
CA GLU A 16 -14.75 -32.30 5.66
C GLU A 16 -14.39 -31.37 4.50
N GLN A 17 -14.84 -31.69 3.28
CA GLN A 17 -14.60 -30.83 2.12
C GLN A 17 -15.24 -29.44 2.28
N ARG A 18 -16.37 -29.35 2.97
CA ARG A 18 -17.02 -28.06 3.28
C ARG A 18 -16.21 -27.27 4.32
N GLU A 19 -15.72 -27.94 5.35
CA GLU A 19 -14.86 -27.32 6.37
C GLU A 19 -13.58 -26.77 5.75
N PHE A 20 -12.91 -27.53 4.89
CA PHE A 20 -11.71 -27.06 4.19
C PHE A 20 -11.99 -25.82 3.34
N LYS A 21 -13.09 -25.81 2.58
CA LYS A 21 -13.51 -24.64 1.80
C LYS A 21 -13.82 -23.43 2.68
N GLN A 22 -14.47 -23.64 3.83
CA GLN A 22 -14.77 -22.55 4.76
C GLN A 22 -13.49 -21.97 5.38
N SER A 23 -12.54 -22.83 5.75
CA SER A 23 -11.23 -22.42 6.26
C SER A 23 -10.40 -21.67 5.22
N GLU A 24 -10.39 -22.17 3.99
CA GLU A 24 -9.77 -21.50 2.85
C GLU A 24 -10.39 -20.12 2.61
N ASN A 25 -11.72 -20.04 2.52
CA ASN A 25 -12.44 -18.78 2.31
C ASN A 25 -12.15 -17.76 3.42
N TYR A 26 -12.07 -18.19 4.68
CA TYR A 26 -11.74 -17.32 5.80
C TYR A 26 -10.29 -16.82 5.73
N THR A 27 -9.35 -17.72 5.42
CA THR A 27 -7.91 -17.41 5.40
C THR A 27 -7.54 -16.54 4.21
N LEU A 28 -8.12 -16.81 3.04
CA LEU A 28 -7.91 -16.06 1.80
C LEU A 28 -8.80 -14.83 1.68
N TYR A 29 -9.59 -14.51 2.71
CA TYR A 29 -10.47 -13.36 2.66
C TYR A 29 -9.67 -12.07 2.55
N GLU A 30 -9.87 -11.36 1.43
CA GLU A 30 -9.08 -10.17 1.08
C GLU A 30 -9.18 -9.06 2.12
N HIS A 31 -10.35 -8.87 2.75
CA HIS A 31 -10.58 -7.82 3.76
C HIS A 31 -10.55 -8.37 5.19
N SER A 32 -9.79 -9.44 5.42
CA SER A 32 -9.56 -9.97 6.76
C SER A 32 -8.72 -9.02 7.61
N GLN A 33 -8.52 -9.36 8.90
CA GLN A 33 -7.73 -8.55 9.83
C GLN A 33 -6.29 -8.27 9.35
N TYR A 34 -5.72 -9.18 8.55
CA TYR A 34 -4.40 -9.06 7.94
C TYR A 34 -4.46 -8.72 6.44
N GLY A 35 -5.66 -8.47 5.92
CA GLY A 35 -5.94 -8.20 4.52
C GLY A 35 -5.90 -6.72 4.15
N SER A 36 -6.40 -6.39 2.96
CA SER A 36 -6.54 -5.03 2.47
C SER A 36 -7.80 -4.36 3.05
N ALA A 37 -7.75 -3.05 3.29
CA ALA A 37 -8.93 -2.30 3.71
C ALA A 37 -9.96 -2.21 2.57
N TYR A 38 -11.25 -2.19 2.90
CA TYR A 38 -12.33 -1.97 1.92
C TYR A 38 -12.17 -0.65 1.15
N SER A 39 -11.70 0.40 1.84
CA SER A 39 -11.35 1.69 1.24
C SER A 39 -9.92 2.03 1.66
N THR A 40 -9.00 2.05 0.70
CA THR A 40 -7.62 2.44 0.94
C THR A 40 -7.46 3.93 0.67
N ASN A 41 -7.19 4.70 1.72
CA ASN A 41 -7.02 6.14 1.66
C ASN A 41 -5.71 6.55 2.31
N LEU A 42 -5.20 7.72 1.93
CA LEU A 42 -4.02 8.26 2.56
C LEU A 42 -4.34 8.80 3.97
N PRO A 43 -3.41 8.62 4.92
CA PRO A 43 -3.48 9.19 6.26
C PRO A 43 -3.37 10.72 6.11
N GLY A 44 -4.49 11.42 6.14
CA GLY A 44 -4.50 12.87 6.12
C GLY A 44 -4.06 13.43 7.48
N ASN A 45 -4.73 14.50 7.91
CA ASN A 45 -4.46 15.11 9.21
C ASN A 45 -5.02 14.27 10.36
N GLY A 46 -4.16 13.95 11.32
CA GLY A 46 -4.54 13.29 12.59
C GLY A 46 -4.34 11.79 12.63
N LEU A 47 -3.89 11.16 11.54
CA LEU A 47 -3.49 9.75 11.51
C LEU A 47 -2.02 9.61 11.14
N ASN A 48 -1.36 8.61 11.74
CA ASN A 48 -0.04 8.20 11.31
C ASN A 48 -0.13 7.31 10.06
N PRO A 49 0.91 7.32 9.21
CA PRO A 49 0.93 6.44 8.07
C PRO A 49 0.98 4.97 8.46
N ALA A 50 0.11 4.20 7.83
CA ALA A 50 0.03 2.75 7.93
C ALA A 50 0.66 2.10 6.69
N GLN A 51 0.87 0.79 6.78
CA GLN A 51 1.30 0.00 5.63
C GLN A 51 0.18 -0.02 4.57
N ILE A 52 0.52 0.42 3.35
CA ILE A 52 -0.37 0.35 2.19
C ILE A 52 -0.05 -0.94 1.42
N PRO A 53 -1.06 -1.72 0.99
CA PRO A 53 -0.82 -2.88 0.15
C PRO A 53 -0.16 -2.47 -1.18
N TRP A 54 0.81 -3.27 -1.62
CA TRP A 54 1.67 -2.99 -2.78
C TRP A 54 0.91 -2.66 -4.08
N ASN A 55 -0.29 -3.22 -4.26
CA ASN A 55 -1.14 -3.05 -5.44
C ASN A 55 -2.10 -1.83 -5.39
N GLN A 56 -2.08 -1.03 -4.31
CA GLN A 56 -3.00 0.10 -4.14
C GLN A 56 -2.48 1.41 -4.74
N LEU A 57 -1.17 1.55 -4.92
CA LEU A 57 -0.56 2.77 -5.48
C LEU A 57 -0.53 2.79 -7.02
N SER A 58 -0.72 1.65 -7.68
CA SER A 58 -0.72 1.55 -9.13
C SER A 58 -1.50 0.34 -9.64
N ASN A 59 -1.95 0.38 -10.89
CA ASN A 59 -2.61 -0.75 -11.55
C ASN A 59 -1.59 -1.80 -12.04
N ASN A 60 -0.33 -1.41 -12.24
CA ASN A 60 0.74 -2.29 -12.73
C ASN A 60 1.93 -2.33 -11.75
N ALA A 61 1.65 -2.51 -10.46
CA ALA A 61 2.67 -2.56 -9.41
C ALA A 61 3.78 -3.58 -9.70
N VAL A 62 3.43 -4.79 -10.17
CA VAL A 62 4.41 -5.84 -10.50
C VAL A 62 5.40 -5.39 -11.58
N GLU A 63 4.91 -4.73 -12.63
CA GLU A 63 5.76 -4.26 -13.74
C GLU A 63 6.69 -3.15 -13.27
N ILE A 64 6.16 -2.22 -12.47
CA ILE A 64 6.94 -1.12 -11.89
C ILE A 64 8.03 -1.68 -10.98
N GLU A 65 7.69 -2.58 -10.06
CA GLU A 65 8.67 -3.20 -9.14
C GLU A 65 9.72 -3.99 -9.91
N SER A 66 9.31 -4.80 -10.90
CA SER A 66 10.25 -5.57 -11.72
C SER A 66 11.25 -4.67 -12.43
N PHE A 67 10.77 -3.54 -12.97
CA PHE A 67 11.63 -2.54 -13.61
C PHE A 67 12.56 -1.86 -12.59
N LEU A 68 12.06 -1.47 -11.41
CA LEU A 68 12.86 -0.85 -10.35
C LEU A 68 13.93 -1.80 -9.80
N PHE A 69 13.64 -3.09 -9.72
CA PHE A 69 14.62 -4.12 -9.35
C PHE A 69 15.57 -4.49 -10.50
N GLY A 70 15.40 -3.92 -11.70
CA GLY A 70 16.24 -4.19 -12.86
C GLY A 70 16.05 -5.60 -13.44
N ILE A 71 14.94 -6.27 -13.11
CA ILE A 71 14.62 -7.60 -13.62
C ILE A 71 14.49 -7.51 -15.15
N ASN A 72 15.12 -8.46 -15.85
CA ASN A 72 15.13 -8.54 -17.32
C ASN A 72 15.85 -7.37 -18.03
N SER A 73 16.63 -6.55 -17.31
CA SER A 73 17.40 -5.43 -17.89
C SER A 73 18.54 -5.88 -18.82
N THR A 74 19.11 -7.07 -18.57
CA THR A 74 20.25 -7.62 -19.33
C THR A 74 19.85 -8.61 -20.44
N ASN A 75 18.56 -8.72 -20.75
CA ASN A 75 18.09 -9.65 -21.77
C ASN A 75 18.44 -9.15 -23.18
N LEU A 76 19.45 -9.78 -23.78
CA LEU A 76 19.97 -9.44 -25.10
C LEU A 76 19.13 -10.00 -26.26
N VAL A 77 18.24 -10.97 -25.99
CA VAL A 77 17.38 -11.58 -27.01
C VAL A 77 16.07 -10.81 -27.14
N LYS A 78 15.47 -10.45 -26.01
CA LYS A 78 14.24 -9.65 -25.96
C LYS A 78 14.44 -8.49 -25.00
N GLN A 79 14.75 -7.33 -25.56
CA GLN A 79 14.88 -6.09 -24.80
C GLN A 79 13.58 -5.82 -24.03
N ALA A 80 13.70 -5.38 -22.78
CA ALA A 80 12.57 -4.99 -21.98
C ALA A 80 11.88 -3.77 -22.62
N PRO A 81 10.54 -3.76 -22.75
CA PRO A 81 9.83 -2.60 -23.24
C PRO A 81 9.97 -1.42 -22.26
N PRO A 82 9.83 -0.18 -22.72
CA PRO A 82 9.81 0.98 -21.83
C PRO A 82 8.63 0.88 -20.87
N LEU A 83 8.89 1.10 -19.58
CA LEU A 83 7.85 1.07 -18.54
C LEU A 83 6.92 2.28 -18.68
N VAL A 84 5.61 2.02 -18.67
CA VAL A 84 4.58 3.05 -18.49
C VAL A 84 3.90 2.83 -17.15
N ALA A 85 4.21 3.65 -16.16
CA ALA A 85 3.63 3.55 -14.83
C ALA A 85 2.15 3.99 -14.84
N LYS A 86 1.25 3.11 -14.40
CA LYS A 86 -0.19 3.38 -14.28
C LYS A 86 -0.53 3.66 -12.82
N LEU A 87 -0.14 4.85 -12.35
CA LEU A 87 -0.33 5.26 -10.96
C LEU A 87 -1.82 5.48 -10.62
N LYS A 88 -2.20 5.14 -9.39
CA LYS A 88 -3.51 5.42 -8.81
C LYS A 88 -3.39 6.65 -7.90
N TYR A 89 -4.40 7.52 -7.93
CA TYR A 89 -4.50 8.63 -7.00
C TYR A 89 -5.44 8.23 -5.87
N LEU A 90 -4.91 8.20 -4.65
CA LEU A 90 -5.65 7.87 -3.44
C LEU A 90 -6.06 9.16 -2.74
N ASP A 91 -7.32 9.24 -2.30
CA ASP A 91 -7.81 10.37 -1.52
C ASP A 91 -7.27 10.32 -0.09
N SER A 92 -7.02 11.49 0.50
CA SER A 92 -6.63 11.61 1.91
C SER A 92 -7.85 11.78 2.81
N VAL A 93 -7.84 11.10 3.96
CA VAL A 93 -8.88 11.25 4.98
C VAL A 93 -8.32 12.03 6.16
N ASN A 94 -8.90 13.20 6.41
CA ASN A 94 -8.53 14.09 7.51
C ASN A 94 -9.51 13.91 8.66
N ILE A 95 -9.01 13.67 9.88
CA ILE A 95 -9.83 13.67 11.10
C ILE A 95 -10.24 15.09 11.47
N PHE A 96 -9.34 16.04 11.23
CA PHE A 96 -9.59 17.46 11.51
C PHE A 96 -9.08 18.34 10.37
N ASN A 97 -9.69 19.51 10.26
CA ASN A 97 -9.26 20.55 9.33
C ASN A 97 -8.17 21.38 9.98
N LYS A 98 -7.03 21.52 9.29
CA LYS A 98 -5.92 22.35 9.75
C LYS A 98 -6.18 23.79 9.32
N GLU A 99 -6.10 24.73 10.27
CA GLU A 99 -6.10 26.15 9.95
C GLU A 99 -4.87 26.52 9.11
N PRO A 100 -4.97 27.52 8.21
CA PRO A 100 -3.84 27.93 7.39
C PRO A 100 -2.68 28.38 8.27
N THR A 101 -1.47 27.90 7.99
CA THR A 101 -0.27 28.37 8.67
C THR A 101 -0.04 29.83 8.33
N LEU A 102 -0.15 30.72 9.32
CA LEU A 102 0.22 32.13 9.16
C LEU A 102 1.75 32.24 9.14
N MET A 103 2.31 32.48 7.97
CA MET A 103 3.74 32.77 7.83
C MET A 103 3.98 34.26 8.11
N PRO A 104 5.01 34.61 8.90
CA PRO A 104 5.37 36.00 9.11
C PRO A 104 5.88 36.63 7.81
N GLU A 105 5.81 37.95 7.74
CA GLU A 105 6.43 38.69 6.64
C GLU A 105 7.92 38.34 6.53
N PRO A 106 8.47 38.26 5.30
CA PRO A 106 9.88 37.93 5.10
C PRO A 106 10.77 38.95 5.81
N LEU A 107 11.79 38.46 6.51
CA LEU A 107 12.73 39.29 7.26
C LEU A 107 13.47 40.24 6.30
N VAL A 108 13.11 41.53 6.33
CA VAL A 108 13.83 42.58 5.60
C VAL A 108 15.01 43.04 6.45
N VAL A 109 16.21 42.49 6.18
CA VAL A 109 17.45 42.94 6.82
C VAL A 109 17.90 44.26 6.20
N LEU A 110 17.87 45.35 6.97
CA LEU A 110 18.37 46.65 6.53
C LEU A 110 19.89 46.59 6.31
N LYS A 111 20.36 47.03 5.14
CA LYS A 111 21.77 46.90 4.69
C LYS A 111 22.79 47.75 5.50
N SER A 112 22.36 48.52 6.49
CA SER A 112 23.19 49.52 7.19
C SER A 112 23.00 49.51 8.72
N GLN A 113 22.72 48.35 9.32
CA GLN A 113 22.54 48.25 10.78
C GLN A 113 23.85 48.22 11.58
N ARG A 114 25.01 48.05 10.92
CA ARG A 114 26.31 48.14 11.59
C ARG A 114 26.85 49.57 11.51
N PRO A 115 27.14 50.23 12.64
CA PRO A 115 27.94 51.45 12.65
C PRO A 115 29.29 51.17 11.98
N PHE A 116 29.75 52.09 11.14
CA PHE A 116 31.11 52.06 10.63
C PHE A 116 32.07 52.08 11.83
N PRO A 117 33.15 51.27 11.85
CA PRO A 117 34.17 51.41 12.87
C PRO A 117 34.73 52.84 12.78
N CYS A 118 34.52 53.65 13.82
CA CYS A 118 35.17 54.94 13.94
C CYS A 118 36.69 54.73 14.10
N PRO A 119 37.52 55.56 13.45
CA PRO A 119 38.97 55.48 13.50
C PRO A 119 39.54 55.78 14.90
#